data_AF-A0A8A4ZA39-F1
#
_entry.id   AF-A0A8A4ZA39-F1
#
_cell.length_a   1.000
_cell.length_b   1.000
_cell.length_c   1.000
_cell.angle_alpha   90.00
_cell.angle_beta   90.00
_cell.angle_gamma   90.00
#
_symmetry.space_group_name_H-M   'P 1'
#
loop_
_entity.id
_entity.type
_entity.pdbx_description
1 polymer ?
#
loop_
_entity_poly.entity_id
_entity_poly.type
_entity_poly.pdbx_seq_one_letter_code
_entity_poly.pdbx_strand_id
1 'polypeptide(L)'
;MTAPRNGSWWRRNRWGLVALPLALAAALGASSDRVATYYWNAGLHQPQGADQGEWLSFSTTYVDAKGTHGRELDLRLDAARDLPGVATGPGTRLVEVTLSFRADPALPLTGCRLALRDARGTRYEAIDDIVGPDALPLFSCVPVETPGPGPSLGDIDASLGADDSPPRPREWTVTGAVLIPADVAVTEVLVWWQEPDYARLALG
;
A
#
# COMPACT_ATOMS: atom_id res chain seq x y z
N MET A 1 17.64 -65.62 -11.44
CA MET A 1 17.15 -64.34 -10.92
C MET A 1 16.53 -63.57 -12.07
N THR A 2 15.21 -63.63 -12.24
CA THR A 2 14.47 -62.98 -13.33
C THR A 2 13.89 -61.67 -12.82
N ALA A 3 14.40 -60.54 -13.29
CA ALA A 3 13.90 -59.22 -12.93
C ALA A 3 12.42 -59.08 -13.33
N PRO A 4 11.53 -58.58 -12.44
CA PRO A 4 10.13 -58.42 -12.76
C PRO A 4 9.95 -57.44 -13.93
N ARG A 5 9.16 -57.85 -14.93
CA ARG A 5 8.85 -57.06 -16.12
C ARG A 5 8.04 -55.80 -15.74
N ASN A 6 8.68 -54.64 -15.82
CA ASN A 6 8.11 -53.30 -15.57
C ASN A 6 6.79 -53.03 -16.33
N GLY A 7 6.52 -53.74 -17.44
CA GLY A 7 5.31 -53.53 -18.26
C GLY A 7 3.96 -53.90 -17.62
N SER A 8 3.92 -54.67 -16.52
CA SER A 8 2.65 -55.03 -15.85
C SER A 8 2.10 -53.91 -14.94
N TRP A 9 2.98 -53.03 -14.46
CA TRP A 9 2.61 -51.93 -13.58
C TRP A 9 2.00 -50.77 -14.36
N TRP A 10 2.64 -50.37 -15.47
CA TRP A 10 2.14 -49.31 -16.35
C TRP A 10 0.76 -49.64 -16.93
N ARG A 11 0.51 -50.89 -17.31
CA ARG A 11 -0.80 -51.33 -17.81
C ARG A 11 -1.90 -51.30 -16.73
N ARG A 12 -1.56 -51.64 -15.49
CA ARG A 12 -2.50 -51.58 -14.34
C ARG A 12 -2.83 -50.15 -13.94
N ASN A 13 -1.86 -49.23 -14.04
CA ASN A 13 -2.01 -47.84 -13.59
C ASN A 13 -2.29 -46.84 -14.73
N ARG A 14 -2.46 -47.30 -15.99
CA ARG A 14 -2.63 -46.43 -17.17
C ARG A 14 -3.73 -45.38 -17.01
N TRP A 15 -4.84 -45.74 -16.37
CA TRP A 15 -5.94 -44.82 -16.12
C TRP A 15 -5.63 -43.81 -15.03
N GLY A 16 -4.91 -44.22 -13.97
CA GLY A 16 -4.42 -43.30 -12.94
C GLY A 16 -3.42 -42.30 -13.51
N LEU A 17 -2.55 -42.74 -14.43
CA LEU A 17 -1.57 -41.87 -15.10
C LEU A 17 -2.23 -40.86 -16.06
N VAL A 18 -3.36 -41.23 -16.69
CA VAL A 18 -4.16 -40.29 -17.51
C VAL A 18 -4.99 -39.36 -16.63
N ALA A 19 -5.51 -39.86 -15.51
CA ALA A 19 -6.29 -39.06 -14.56
C ALA A 19 -5.42 -38.07 -13.78
N LEU A 20 -4.14 -38.37 -13.55
CA LEU A 20 -3.22 -37.54 -12.78
C LEU A 20 -3.05 -36.12 -13.36
N PRO A 21 -2.73 -35.89 -14.64
CA PRO A 21 -2.63 -34.55 -15.20
C PRO A 21 -3.97 -33.81 -15.17
N LEU A 22 -5.09 -34.53 -15.34
CA LEU A 22 -6.43 -33.94 -15.24
C LEU A 22 -6.73 -33.49 -13.80
N ALA A 23 -6.42 -34.32 -12.82
CA ALA A 23 -6.57 -34.01 -11.40
C ALA A 23 -5.65 -32.86 -10.98
N LEU A 24 -4.41 -32.82 -11.49
CA LEU A 24 -3.49 -31.72 -11.25
C LEU A 24 -4.00 -30.41 -11.84
N ALA A 25 -4.50 -30.43 -13.09
CA ALA A 25 -5.10 -29.26 -13.73
C ALA A 25 -6.33 -28.76 -12.97
N ALA A 26 -7.20 -29.67 -12.51
CA ALA A 26 -8.35 -29.32 -11.68
C ALA A 26 -7.93 -28.74 -10.32
N ALA A 27 -6.92 -29.30 -9.67
CA ALA A 27 -6.40 -28.79 -8.41
C ALA A 27 -5.75 -27.40 -8.57
N LEU A 28 -5.00 -27.18 -9.65
CA LEU A 28 -4.41 -25.88 -9.98
C LEU A 28 -5.50 -24.85 -10.32
N GLY A 29 -6.50 -25.20 -11.12
CA GLY A 29 -7.62 -24.31 -11.43
C GLY A 29 -8.47 -23.96 -10.20
N ALA A 30 -8.69 -24.92 -9.29
CA ALA A 30 -9.35 -24.64 -8.01
C ALA A 30 -8.49 -23.75 -7.09
N SER A 31 -7.16 -23.83 -7.21
CA SER A 31 -6.23 -23.06 -6.37
C SER A 31 -5.87 -21.69 -6.96
N SER A 32 -6.09 -21.46 -8.26
CA SER A 32 -5.75 -20.18 -8.90
C SER A 32 -6.62 -19.03 -8.41
N ASP A 33 -7.86 -19.31 -8.02
CA ASP A 33 -8.75 -18.33 -7.40
C ASP A 33 -8.12 -17.75 -6.13
N ARG A 34 -7.48 -18.60 -5.32
CA ARG A 34 -6.77 -18.14 -4.12
C ARG A 34 -5.56 -17.26 -4.43
N VAL A 35 -4.86 -17.53 -5.53
CA VAL A 35 -3.75 -16.67 -5.97
C VAL A 35 -4.28 -15.30 -6.35
N ALA A 36 -5.37 -15.23 -7.12
CA ALA A 36 -5.98 -13.95 -7.48
C ALA A 36 -6.54 -13.20 -6.26
N THR A 37 -7.30 -13.89 -5.39
CA THR A 37 -7.96 -13.22 -4.26
C THR A 37 -7.01 -12.82 -3.14
N TYR A 38 -6.03 -13.67 -2.79
CA TYR A 38 -5.17 -13.43 -1.62
C TYR A 38 -3.82 -12.81 -1.96
N TYR A 39 -3.28 -13.08 -3.14
CA TYR A 39 -1.91 -12.66 -3.47
C TYR A 39 -1.88 -11.58 -4.55
N TRP A 40 -2.77 -11.67 -5.54
CA TRP A 40 -2.77 -10.70 -6.63
C TRP A 40 -3.28 -9.33 -6.18
N ASN A 41 -4.17 -9.24 -5.20
CA ASN A 41 -4.58 -7.94 -4.65
C ASN A 41 -3.72 -7.49 -3.45
N ALA A 42 -2.80 -8.35 -3.00
CA ALA A 42 -1.87 -8.03 -1.94
C ALA A 42 -0.57 -7.46 -2.53
N GLY A 43 -0.09 -6.38 -1.94
CA GLY A 43 1.13 -5.70 -2.33
C GLY A 43 0.93 -4.63 -3.41
N LEU A 44 1.87 -3.68 -3.41
CA LEU A 44 1.90 -2.54 -4.34
C LEU A 44 2.47 -2.96 -5.69
N HIS A 45 1.64 -3.02 -6.73
CA HIS A 45 2.09 -3.40 -8.07
C HIS A 45 1.37 -2.68 -9.22
N GLN A 46 0.50 -1.70 -8.90
CA GLN A 46 -0.11 -0.81 -9.90
C GLN A 46 0.38 0.63 -9.68
N PRO A 47 1.62 0.95 -10.12
CA PRO A 47 2.19 2.29 -9.93
C PRO A 47 1.53 3.32 -10.84
N GLN A 48 1.31 4.50 -10.28
CA GLN A 48 1.05 5.74 -11.00
C GLN A 48 2.11 6.74 -10.56
N GLY A 49 2.85 7.35 -11.49
CA GLY A 49 4.10 8.02 -11.15
C GLY A 49 4.25 9.42 -11.72
N ALA A 50 5.00 10.23 -10.97
CA ALA A 50 5.47 11.57 -11.35
C ALA A 50 6.85 11.82 -10.73
N ASP A 51 7.58 12.79 -11.26
CA ASP A 51 8.86 13.22 -10.68
C ASP A 51 8.65 14.24 -9.55
N GLN A 52 9.64 14.42 -8.69
CA GLN A 52 9.61 15.42 -7.63
C GLN A 52 9.31 16.82 -8.20
N GLY A 53 8.38 17.54 -7.56
CA GLY A 53 7.92 18.85 -8.00
C GLY A 53 6.81 18.82 -9.06
N GLU A 54 6.45 17.65 -9.59
CA GLU A 54 5.34 17.50 -10.52
C GLU A 54 4.05 17.02 -9.84
N TRP A 55 2.92 17.53 -10.31
CA TRP A 55 1.62 17.06 -9.85
C TRP A 55 1.27 15.73 -10.53
N LEU A 56 1.00 14.71 -9.73
CA LEU A 56 0.44 13.43 -10.15
C LEU A 56 -1.08 13.47 -9.96
N SER A 57 -1.85 13.32 -11.03
CA SER A 57 -3.27 12.99 -10.93
C SER A 57 -3.43 11.49 -10.66
N PHE A 58 -3.75 11.14 -9.43
CA PHE A 58 -3.85 9.77 -8.94
C PHE A 58 -5.32 9.32 -8.90
N SER A 59 -5.60 8.17 -9.49
CA SER A 59 -6.93 7.56 -9.51
C SER A 59 -6.86 6.13 -9.00
N THR A 60 -7.68 5.79 -8.01
CA THR A 60 -7.78 4.42 -7.48
C THR A 60 -9.23 4.10 -7.14
N THR A 61 -9.48 2.88 -6.70
CA THR A 61 -10.75 2.47 -6.12
C THR A 61 -10.57 2.12 -4.66
N TYR A 62 -11.62 2.31 -3.86
CA TYR A 62 -11.65 1.83 -2.50
C TYR A 62 -12.96 1.12 -2.20
N VAL A 63 -12.93 0.25 -1.19
CA VAL A 63 -14.11 -0.47 -0.73
C VAL A 63 -14.47 -0.01 0.68
N ASP A 64 -15.74 0.31 0.88
CA ASP A 64 -16.32 0.58 2.20
C ASP A 64 -17.64 -0.20 2.38
N ALA A 65 -18.36 0.05 3.47
CA ALA A 65 -19.61 -0.68 3.77
C ALA A 65 -20.73 -0.44 2.74
N LYS A 66 -20.63 0.59 1.89
CA LYS A 66 -21.58 0.92 0.82
C LYS A 66 -21.15 0.40 -0.56
N GLY A 67 -19.97 -0.21 -0.66
CA GLY A 67 -19.49 -0.87 -1.88
C GLY A 67 -18.16 -0.31 -2.38
N THR A 68 -17.94 -0.40 -3.70
CA THR A 68 -16.72 0.06 -4.36
C THR A 68 -16.91 1.46 -4.93
N HIS A 69 -15.95 2.34 -4.68
CA HIS A 69 -16.00 3.74 -5.07
C HIS A 69 -14.70 4.17 -5.75
N GLY A 70 -14.79 5.16 -6.64
CA GLY A 70 -13.61 5.82 -7.19
C GLY A 70 -13.02 6.83 -6.22
N ARG A 71 -11.71 7.04 -6.31
CA ARG A 71 -10.97 8.04 -5.55
C ARG A 71 -9.98 8.73 -6.48
N GLU A 72 -10.18 10.03 -6.67
CA GLU A 72 -9.34 10.86 -7.53
C GLU A 72 -8.81 12.05 -6.72
N LEU A 73 -7.50 12.24 -6.76
CA LEU A 73 -6.82 13.38 -6.14
C LEU A 73 -5.51 13.67 -6.87
N ASP A 74 -5.04 14.91 -6.76
CA ASP A 74 -3.68 15.23 -7.16
C ASP A 74 -2.75 15.20 -5.93
N LEU A 75 -1.54 14.69 -6.11
CA LEU A 75 -0.49 14.80 -5.11
C LEU A 75 0.86 15.15 -5.75
N ARG A 76 1.70 15.83 -4.99
CA ARG A 76 3.04 16.23 -5.41
C ARG A 76 4.03 16.02 -4.28
N LEU A 77 5.19 15.49 -4.62
CA LEU A 77 6.35 15.47 -3.74
C LEU A 77 7.04 16.82 -3.78
N ASP A 78 7.00 17.56 -2.68
CA ASP A 78 7.70 18.84 -2.55
C ASP A 78 9.15 18.62 -2.13
N ALA A 79 9.38 17.77 -1.12
CA ALA A 79 10.70 17.47 -0.59
C ALA A 79 10.77 16.09 0.05
N ALA A 80 11.94 15.46 -0.04
CA ALA A 80 12.38 14.38 0.85
C ALA A 80 13.81 14.69 1.30
N ARG A 81 14.00 14.96 2.59
CA ARG A 81 15.27 15.45 3.13
C ARG A 81 15.59 14.83 4.48
N ASP A 82 16.87 14.77 4.82
CA ASP A 82 17.28 14.39 6.16
C ASP A 82 16.72 15.35 7.21
N LEU A 83 16.25 14.79 8.33
CA LEU A 83 15.80 15.54 9.50
C LEU A 83 16.88 15.49 10.59
N PRO A 84 17.85 16.43 10.60
CA PRO A 84 18.93 16.43 11.57
C PRO A 84 18.42 16.80 12.98
N GLY A 85 19.13 16.34 14.00
CA GLY A 85 18.89 16.76 15.39
C GLY A 85 17.83 15.95 16.14
N VAL A 86 17.14 15.01 15.48
CA VAL A 86 16.30 14.01 16.15
C VAL A 86 17.15 12.80 16.52
N ALA A 87 17.12 12.42 17.80
CA ALA A 87 17.83 11.23 18.26
C ALA A 87 17.21 9.98 17.64
N THR A 88 18.04 9.21 16.93
CA THR A 88 17.65 7.94 16.30
C THR A 88 18.58 6.83 16.80
N GLY A 89 18.20 5.58 16.55
CA GLY A 89 19.05 4.43 16.90
C GLY A 89 20.38 4.44 16.12
N PRO A 90 21.44 3.78 16.62
CA PRO A 90 22.72 3.69 15.92
C PRO A 90 22.55 3.19 14.48
N GLY A 91 23.16 3.87 13.52
CA GLY A 91 23.11 3.49 12.10
C GLY A 91 21.79 3.79 11.39
N THR A 92 20.91 4.59 11.99
CA THR A 92 19.65 5.04 11.37
C THR A 92 19.62 6.55 11.18
N ARG A 93 18.75 7.01 10.30
CA ARG A 93 18.43 8.44 10.08
C ARG A 93 16.95 8.60 9.78
N LEU A 94 16.41 9.77 10.07
CA LEU A 94 15.05 10.14 9.69
C LEU A 94 15.06 10.96 8.41
N VAL A 95 14.18 10.59 7.48
CA VAL A 95 13.90 11.37 6.28
C VAL A 95 12.53 11.99 6.43
N GLU A 96 12.49 13.32 6.47
CA GLU A 96 11.28 14.11 6.39
C GLU A 96 10.79 14.18 4.94
N VAL A 97 9.52 13.89 4.73
CA VAL A 97 8.84 13.93 3.44
C VAL A 97 7.73 14.97 3.51
N THR A 98 7.75 15.93 2.59
CA THR A 98 6.71 16.96 2.44
C THR A 98 5.92 16.69 1.17
N LEU A 99 4.60 16.56 1.32
CA LEU A 99 3.66 16.27 0.24
C LEU A 99 2.59 17.35 0.19
N SER A 100 2.28 17.81 -1.02
CA SER A 100 1.12 18.66 -1.28
C SER A 100 0.02 17.86 -1.96
N PHE A 101 -1.23 18.16 -1.62
CA PHE A 101 -2.42 17.46 -2.08
C PHE A 101 -3.45 18.44 -2.65
N ARG A 102 -4.23 17.97 -3.62
CA ARG A 102 -5.49 18.60 -4.07
C ARG A 102 -6.58 17.55 -4.17
N ALA A 103 -7.70 17.74 -3.50
CA ALA A 103 -8.83 16.84 -3.62
C ALA A 103 -10.16 17.52 -3.27
N ASP A 104 -11.25 16.83 -3.58
CA ASP A 104 -12.55 17.17 -3.03
C ASP A 104 -12.53 17.03 -1.49
N PRO A 105 -12.97 18.05 -0.73
CA PRO A 105 -13.09 17.99 0.74
C PRO A 105 -13.92 16.82 1.26
N ALA A 106 -14.89 16.34 0.47
CA ALA A 106 -15.77 15.23 0.83
C ALA A 106 -15.15 13.85 0.52
N LEU A 107 -13.98 13.78 -0.10
CA LEU A 107 -13.33 12.52 -0.46
C LEU A 107 -12.74 11.83 0.78
N PRO A 108 -13.05 10.55 1.05
CA PRO A 108 -12.43 9.82 2.15
C PRO A 108 -10.94 9.57 1.89
N LEU A 109 -10.07 10.22 2.68
CA LEU A 109 -8.61 10.16 2.52
C LEU A 109 -7.86 9.81 3.81
N THR A 110 -8.56 9.39 4.86
CA THR A 110 -7.91 8.87 6.07
C THR A 110 -7.30 7.49 5.84
N GLY A 111 -6.32 7.10 6.67
CA GLY A 111 -5.70 5.77 6.63
C GLY A 111 -4.74 5.54 5.47
N CYS A 112 -4.17 6.60 4.90
CA CYS A 112 -3.10 6.44 3.92
C CYS A 112 -1.81 5.92 4.58
N ARG A 113 -0.90 5.40 3.76
CA ARG A 113 0.44 4.99 4.17
C ARG A 113 1.49 5.70 3.34
N LEU A 114 2.67 5.86 3.94
CA LEU A 114 3.85 6.47 3.35
C LEU A 114 5.02 5.51 3.47
N ALA A 115 5.82 5.43 2.41
CA ALA A 115 7.09 4.71 2.45
C ALA A 115 8.15 5.37 1.58
N LEU A 116 9.40 5.03 1.88
CA LEU A 116 10.55 5.30 1.03
C LEU A 116 10.99 4.00 0.35
N ARG A 117 11.50 4.12 -0.87
CA ARG A 117 12.05 3.00 -1.62
C ARG A 117 13.46 3.30 -2.13
N ASP A 118 14.35 2.32 -1.98
CA ASP A 118 15.70 2.39 -2.53
C ASP A 118 15.78 1.81 -3.96
N ALA A 119 16.94 1.96 -4.60
CA ALA A 119 17.19 1.45 -5.95
C ALA A 119 17.11 -0.09 -6.08
N ARG A 120 17.16 -0.82 -4.95
CA ARG A 120 17.03 -2.28 -4.90
C ARG A 120 15.57 -2.71 -4.72
N GLY A 121 14.65 -1.76 -4.54
CA GLY A 121 13.24 -2.01 -4.29
C GLY A 121 12.90 -2.23 -2.81
N THR A 122 13.84 -2.04 -1.88
CA THR A 122 13.58 -2.18 -0.44
C THR A 122 12.64 -1.05 0.00
N ARG A 123 11.53 -1.41 0.63
CA ARG A 123 10.53 -0.47 1.15
C ARG A 123 10.74 -0.24 2.65
N TYR A 124 10.75 1.03 3.06
CA TYR A 124 10.79 1.46 4.45
C TYR A 124 9.54 2.28 4.73
N GLU A 125 8.65 1.79 5.58
CA GLU A 125 7.37 2.45 5.86
C GLU A 125 7.50 3.46 7.00
N ALA A 126 6.71 4.53 6.93
CA ALA A 126 6.52 5.43 8.06
C ALA A 126 6.03 4.62 9.27
N ILE A 127 6.50 4.98 10.45
CA ILE A 127 6.26 4.17 11.64
C ILE A 127 4.84 4.42 12.15
N ASP A 128 3.99 3.38 12.11
CA ASP A 128 2.60 3.43 12.56
C ASP A 128 2.42 3.06 14.06
N ASP A 129 3.49 2.66 14.77
CA ASP A 129 3.38 2.10 16.13
C ASP A 129 4.63 2.40 16.99
N ILE A 130 4.80 3.64 17.47
CA ILE A 130 5.69 3.90 18.62
C ILE A 130 4.82 4.26 19.83
N VAL A 131 4.80 3.35 20.80
CA VAL A 131 4.35 3.64 22.16
C VAL A 131 5.58 4.08 22.96
N GLY A 132 5.65 5.36 23.33
CA GLY A 132 6.74 5.91 24.13
C GLY A 132 6.67 7.44 24.20
N PRO A 133 7.43 8.06 25.12
CA PRO A 133 7.47 9.53 25.27
C PRO A 133 8.07 10.24 24.05
N ASP A 134 8.80 9.52 23.20
CA ASP A 134 9.44 10.02 21.96
C ASP A 134 8.73 9.50 20.69
N ALA A 135 7.45 9.14 20.79
CA ALA A 135 6.67 8.66 19.65
C ALA A 135 6.59 9.73 18.55
N LEU A 136 7.04 9.37 17.35
CA LEU A 136 6.77 10.19 16.17
C LEU A 136 5.26 10.15 15.89
N PRO A 137 4.65 11.29 15.54
CA PRO A 137 3.23 11.31 15.18
C PRO A 137 2.99 10.39 13.97
N LEU A 138 1.89 9.65 14.01
CA LEU A 138 1.42 8.83 12.90
C LEU A 138 1.33 9.69 11.64
N PHE A 139 1.87 9.20 10.53
CA PHE A 139 1.74 9.92 9.28
C PHE A 139 0.28 9.93 8.83
N SER A 140 -0.20 11.10 8.39
CA SER A 140 -1.53 11.28 7.84
C SER A 140 -1.44 12.06 6.54
N CYS A 141 -2.15 11.60 5.50
CA CYS A 141 -2.29 12.34 4.25
C CYS A 141 -3.27 13.50 4.36
N VAL A 142 -3.98 13.62 5.48
CA VAL A 142 -4.95 14.69 5.73
C VAL A 142 -4.52 15.54 6.93
N PRO A 143 -4.89 16.83 6.97
CA PRO A 143 -4.66 17.68 8.14
C PRO A 143 -5.37 17.13 9.37
N VAL A 144 -4.74 17.20 10.55
CA VAL A 144 -5.26 16.62 11.79
C VAL A 144 -6.55 17.31 12.25
N GLU A 145 -6.63 18.63 12.03
CA GLU A 145 -7.74 19.47 12.48
C GLU A 145 -8.93 19.43 11.51
N THR A 146 -8.68 19.06 10.25
CA THR A 146 -9.70 18.99 9.19
C THR A 146 -9.50 17.73 8.35
N PRO A 147 -9.61 16.53 8.95
CA PRO A 147 -9.27 15.29 8.27
C PRO A 147 -10.24 14.97 7.13
N GLY A 148 -11.46 15.54 7.18
CA GLY A 148 -12.56 15.18 6.29
C GLY A 148 -13.15 13.81 6.65
N PRO A 149 -14.12 13.34 5.87
CA PRO A 149 -14.84 12.12 6.20
C PRO A 149 -13.94 10.88 6.13
N GLY A 150 -14.23 9.89 6.97
CA GLY A 150 -13.73 8.53 6.81
C GLY A 150 -14.54 7.73 5.77
N PRO A 151 -14.08 6.52 5.39
CA PRO A 151 -14.88 5.58 4.62
C PRO A 151 -16.19 5.24 5.34
N SER A 152 -17.28 4.98 4.62
CA SER A 152 -18.57 4.66 5.23
C SER A 152 -18.52 3.32 5.98
N LEU A 153 -19.09 3.31 7.18
CA LEU A 153 -19.30 2.11 7.98
C LEU A 153 -20.74 1.56 7.84
N GLY A 154 -21.53 2.12 6.91
CA GLY A 154 -22.86 1.63 6.57
C GLY A 154 -23.90 2.13 7.56
N ASP A 155 -24.75 1.22 8.06
CA ASP A 155 -25.90 1.57 8.91
C ASP A 155 -25.48 2.23 10.25
N ILE A 156 -24.24 2.03 10.69
CA ILE A 156 -23.74 2.62 11.94
C ILE A 156 -23.26 4.07 11.78
N ASP A 157 -23.11 4.59 10.56
CA ASP A 157 -22.72 6.00 10.32
C ASP A 157 -23.68 6.96 11.06
N ALA A 158 -24.98 6.66 11.01
CA ALA A 158 -26.02 7.46 11.69
C ALA A 158 -25.88 7.44 13.22
N SER A 159 -25.29 6.37 13.77
CA SER A 159 -25.08 6.21 15.22
C SER A 159 -23.80 6.90 15.71
N LEU A 160 -22.81 7.09 14.82
CA LEU A 160 -21.57 7.81 15.12
C LEU A 160 -21.75 9.33 15.12
N GLY A 161 -22.86 9.82 14.57
CA GLY A 161 -23.13 11.25 14.42
C GLY A 161 -22.47 11.83 13.17
N ALA A 162 -22.87 13.06 12.83
CA ALA A 162 -22.15 13.80 11.79
C ALA A 162 -20.75 14.17 12.33
N ASP A 163 -19.75 14.13 11.45
CA ASP A 163 -18.45 14.71 11.76
C ASP A 163 -18.62 16.23 11.84
N ASP A 164 -18.51 16.77 13.06
CA ASP A 164 -18.62 18.21 13.33
C ASP A 164 -17.30 18.95 13.00
N SER A 165 -16.26 18.24 12.55
CA SER A 165 -15.00 18.85 12.13
C SER A 165 -15.21 19.78 10.93
N PRO A 166 -14.48 20.90 10.84
CA PRO A 166 -14.56 21.77 9.68
C PRO A 166 -14.17 21.00 8.40
N PRO A 167 -14.77 21.34 7.24
CA PRO A 167 -14.40 20.73 5.97
C PRO A 167 -12.90 20.86 5.70
N ARG A 168 -12.30 19.78 5.19
CA ARG A 168 -10.90 19.80 4.73
C ARG A 168 -10.73 20.87 3.64
N PRO A 169 -9.65 21.68 3.65
CA PRO A 169 -9.36 22.56 2.53
C PRO A 169 -9.16 21.76 1.23
N ARG A 170 -9.40 22.39 0.08
CA ARG A 170 -9.21 21.74 -1.24
C ARG A 170 -7.74 21.46 -1.56
N GLU A 171 -6.85 22.25 -1.01
CA GLU A 171 -5.40 22.09 -1.14
C GLU A 171 -4.77 22.16 0.24
N TRP A 172 -3.81 21.29 0.51
CA TRP A 172 -3.09 21.26 1.77
C TRP A 172 -1.73 20.61 1.61
N THR A 173 -0.89 20.78 2.63
CA THR A 173 0.44 20.17 2.71
C THR A 173 0.54 19.39 4.01
N VAL A 174 1.14 18.21 3.95
CA VAL A 174 1.47 17.39 5.12
C VAL A 174 2.96 17.05 5.11
N THR A 175 3.46 16.80 6.31
CA THR A 175 4.84 16.35 6.51
C THR A 175 4.83 15.06 7.30
N GLY A 176 5.59 14.07 6.82
CA GLY A 176 5.82 12.80 7.49
C GLY A 176 7.31 12.54 7.68
N ALA A 177 7.65 11.56 8.50
CA ALA A 177 9.03 11.12 8.64
C ALA A 177 9.13 9.59 8.56
N VAL A 178 10.20 9.10 7.93
CA VAL A 178 10.48 7.68 7.79
C VAL A 178 11.88 7.39 8.32
N LEU A 179 11.98 6.41 9.24
CA LEU A 179 13.26 5.96 9.78
C LEU A 179 13.87 4.91 8.86
N ILE A 180 15.09 5.17 8.39
CA ILE A 180 15.80 4.29 7.47
C ILE A 180 17.26 4.08 7.92
N PRO A 181 17.93 3.01 7.44
CA PRO A 181 19.37 2.87 7.63
C PRO A 181 20.13 4.06 7.04
N ALA A 182 21.18 4.51 7.72
CA ALA A 182 21.90 5.73 7.37
C ALA A 182 22.59 5.65 6.00
N ASP A 183 22.97 4.45 5.55
CA ASP A 183 23.69 4.16 4.31
C ASP A 183 22.77 3.94 3.09
N VAL A 184 21.44 3.95 3.28
CA VAL A 184 20.47 3.74 2.21
C VAL A 184 20.30 5.02 1.40
N ALA A 185 20.48 4.93 0.09
CA ALA A 185 20.08 5.99 -0.84
C ALA A 185 18.62 5.77 -1.27
N VAL A 186 17.76 6.74 -0.96
CA VAL A 186 16.34 6.73 -1.33
C VAL A 186 16.21 7.22 -2.76
N THR A 187 15.41 6.53 -3.58
CA THR A 187 15.13 6.91 -4.96
C THR A 187 13.70 7.35 -5.18
N GLU A 188 12.77 6.92 -4.34
CA GLU A 188 11.34 7.17 -4.54
C GLU A 188 10.58 7.26 -3.21
N VAL A 189 9.50 8.03 -3.23
CA VAL A 189 8.47 8.11 -2.18
C VAL A 189 7.22 7.39 -2.68
N LEU A 190 6.63 6.54 -1.83
CA LEU A 190 5.41 5.79 -2.12
C LEU A 190 4.28 6.26 -1.21
N VAL A 191 3.10 6.49 -1.78
CA VAL A 191 1.88 6.81 -1.04
C VAL A 191 0.73 5.94 -1.53
N TRP A 192 -0.03 5.34 -0.62
CA TRP A 192 -1.19 4.52 -0.97
C TRP A 192 -2.24 4.52 0.13
N TRP A 193 -3.44 4.05 -0.21
CA TRP A 193 -4.53 3.86 0.75
C TRP A 193 -5.04 2.42 0.75
N GLN A 194 -5.13 1.82 -0.43
CA GLN A 194 -5.53 0.44 -0.60
C GLN A 194 -4.68 -0.16 -1.71
N GLU A 195 -4.17 -1.36 -1.46
CA GLU A 195 -3.44 -2.13 -2.46
C GLU A 195 -4.44 -2.62 -3.53
N PRO A 196 -4.03 -2.68 -4.82
CA PRO A 196 -2.64 -2.68 -5.29
C PRO A 196 -2.09 -1.36 -5.84
N ASP A 197 -2.95 -0.34 -5.93
CA ASP A 197 -2.62 0.97 -6.47
C ASP A 197 -1.71 1.76 -5.54
N TYR A 198 -0.77 2.50 -6.12
CA TYR A 198 0.05 3.43 -5.35
C TYR A 198 0.63 4.55 -6.20
N ALA A 199 0.80 5.70 -5.55
CA ALA A 199 1.55 6.81 -6.11
C ALA A 199 3.05 6.55 -5.91
N ARG A 200 3.82 6.65 -7.01
CA ARG A 200 5.28 6.53 -7.06
C ARG A 200 5.90 7.86 -7.44
N LEU A 201 6.44 8.58 -6.47
CA LEU A 201 7.02 9.90 -6.67
C LEU A 201 8.55 9.78 -6.68
N ALA A 202 9.17 9.97 -7.84
CA ALA A 202 10.61 9.78 -8.01
C ALA A 202 11.40 10.98 -7.46
N LEU A 203 12.52 10.70 -6.79
CA LEU A 203 13.52 11.70 -6.41
C LEU A 203 14.47 11.86 -7.61
N GLY A 204 14.63 13.10 -8.07
CA GLY A 204 15.49 13.45 -9.21
C GLY A 204 16.99 13.32 -8.93
#